data_AF-A0ABD3W8Y3-F1
#
_entry.id   AF-A0ABD3W8Y3-F1
#
_cell.length_a   1.000
_cell.length_b   1.000
_cell.length_c   1.000
_cell.angle_alpha   90.00
_cell.angle_beta   90.00
_cell.angle_gamma   90.00
#
_symmetry.space_group_name_H-M   'P 1'
#
loop_
_entity.id
_entity.type
_entity.pdbx_description
1 polymer ?
#
loop_
_entity_poly.entity_id
_entity_poly.type
_entity_poly.pdbx_seq_one_letter_code
_entity_poly.pdbx_strand_id
1 'polypeptide(L)'
;MNNSDKIPVGIYNSDNIPVGMNNSDYIPVGMNNSDNIPVGMNNSDNIPVGMNNSDNIPVGFNNSDNIPVGMNNSDNIPVGMNNSDNIPVGRNNSDNIPVGMNNSDNIPVVRNNSDNIPVGMNNSDNIQVLTNVSYHSTKMNNSDNIPVGRNNSDNIPVGRNNSDNIPVGMNNSDNIPVGIYNSDNIPVGRNNSDNLPVGMNNSNNIPVVRNNSDNIPVGRNNRDNIPVGRNKC
;
A
#
# COMPACT_ATOMS: atom_id res chain seq x y z
N MET A 1 -22.59 34.43 -11.05
CA MET A 1 -23.46 33.33 -11.51
C MET A 1 -23.07 32.97 -12.94
N ASN A 2 -22.59 31.74 -13.08
CA ASN A 2 -22.09 30.95 -14.22
C ASN A 2 -20.95 30.12 -13.60
N ASN A 3 -21.17 29.19 -12.66
CA ASN A 3 -21.89 27.92 -12.79
C ASN A 3 -21.74 27.27 -14.18
N SER A 4 -20.50 26.94 -14.53
CA SER A 4 -20.22 25.97 -15.58
C SER A 4 -19.30 24.88 -15.04
N ASP A 5 -19.89 23.93 -14.30
CA ASP A 5 -19.87 22.48 -14.57
C ASP A 5 -18.87 22.00 -15.64
N LYS A 6 -17.57 22.21 -15.43
CA LYS A 6 -16.53 21.64 -16.28
C LYS A 6 -15.53 20.93 -15.39
N ILE A 7 -15.39 19.63 -15.61
CA ILE A 7 -14.28 18.79 -15.14
C ILE A 7 -13.00 19.42 -15.72
N PRO A 8 -12.12 20.04 -14.92
CA PRO A 8 -10.87 20.59 -15.44
C PRO A 8 -9.96 19.44 -15.81
N VAL A 9 -9.60 19.35 -17.09
CA VAL A 9 -8.68 18.35 -17.64
C VAL A 9 -7.39 19.05 -18.05
N GLY A 10 -6.30 18.73 -17.36
CA GLY A 10 -4.95 19.20 -17.70
C GLY A 10 -4.11 18.05 -18.25
N ILE A 11 -3.60 18.19 -19.48
CA ILE A 11 -2.66 17.24 -20.09
C ILE A 11 -1.35 17.97 -20.36
N TYR A 12 -0.26 17.47 -19.77
CA TYR A 12 1.07 18.03 -19.93
C TYR A 12 2.01 16.95 -20.47
N ASN A 13 2.51 17.17 -21.68
CA ASN A 13 3.49 16.31 -22.32
C ASN A 13 4.79 17.09 -22.49
N SER A 14 5.91 16.55 -22.04
CA SER A 14 7.21 17.14 -22.31
C SER A 14 8.32 16.11 -22.18
N ASP A 15 9.41 16.29 -22.89
CA ASP A 15 10.60 15.42 -22.79
C ASP A 15 11.35 15.58 -21.45
N ASN A 16 11.03 16.60 -20.64
CA ASN A 16 11.78 16.98 -19.43
C ASN A 16 10.95 16.85 -18.14
N ILE A 17 10.78 17.92 -17.34
CA ILE A 17 10.08 17.87 -16.04
C ILE A 17 8.76 18.63 -16.18
N PRO A 18 7.68 18.04 -16.73
CA PRO A 18 6.41 18.73 -16.77
C PRO A 18 5.83 18.79 -15.36
N VAL A 19 5.44 19.99 -14.94
CA VAL A 19 4.73 20.22 -13.68
C VAL A 19 3.29 20.59 -14.02
N GLY A 20 2.38 19.65 -13.79
CA GLY A 20 0.95 19.84 -13.99
C GLY A 20 0.24 20.02 -12.66
N MET A 21 -0.51 21.10 -12.51
CA MET A 21 -1.30 21.37 -11.31
C MET A 21 -2.75 21.65 -11.70
N ASN A 22 -3.67 20.81 -11.20
CA ASN A 22 -5.10 21.05 -11.35
C ASN A 22 -5.73 21.24 -9.96
N ASN A 23 -6.44 22.35 -9.79
CA ASN A 23 -7.20 22.64 -8.58
C ASN A 23 -8.65 22.93 -8.96
N SER A 24 -9.60 22.26 -8.31
CA SER A 24 -11.02 22.53 -8.53
C SER A 24 -11.89 22.00 -7.41
N ASP A 25 -13.06 22.60 -7.21
CA ASP A 25 -14.04 22.13 -6.23
C ASP A 25 -14.67 20.76 -6.62
N TYR A 26 -14.48 20.30 -7.88
CA TYR A 26 -15.12 19.10 -8.44
C TYR A 26 -14.09 17.99 -8.76
N ILE A 27 -14.14 17.37 -9.94
CA ILE A 27 -13.30 16.22 -10.32
C ILE A 27 -12.18 16.72 -11.24
N PRO A 28 -11.02 17.18 -10.75
CA PRO A 28 -9.91 17.52 -11.63
C PRO A 28 -9.26 16.23 -12.18
N VAL A 29 -8.95 16.23 -13.47
CA VAL A 29 -8.19 15.14 -14.11
C VAL A 29 -6.87 15.70 -14.63
N GLY A 30 -5.77 15.25 -14.02
CA GLY A 30 -4.41 15.61 -14.42
C GLY A 30 -3.66 14.43 -15.01
N MET A 31 -3.13 14.61 -16.21
CA MET A 31 -2.25 13.66 -16.86
C MET A 31 -0.92 14.31 -17.21
N ASN A 32 0.18 13.78 -16.66
CA ASN A 32 1.53 14.19 -17.03
C ASN A 32 2.27 13.02 -17.64
N ASN A 33 2.81 13.21 -18.84
CA ASN A 33 3.63 12.22 -19.52
C ASN A 33 4.99 12.84 -19.89
N SER A 34 6.06 12.14 -19.55
CA SER A 34 7.44 12.58 -19.85
C SER A 34 8.41 11.42 -19.85
N ASP A 35 9.49 11.51 -20.60
CA ASP A 35 10.59 10.53 -20.53
C ASP A 35 11.34 10.60 -19.18
N ASN A 36 11.26 11.72 -18.46
CA ASN A 36 12.04 12.01 -17.26
C ASN A 36 11.17 12.03 -15.97
N ILE A 37 10.93 13.20 -15.38
CA ILE A 37 10.34 13.33 -14.03
C ILE A 37 9.06 14.17 -14.11
N PRO A 38 7.92 13.61 -14.56
CA PRO A 38 6.65 14.31 -14.49
C PRO A 38 6.21 14.47 -13.04
N VAL A 39 5.81 15.68 -12.67
CA VAL A 39 5.24 15.99 -11.36
C VAL A 39 3.81 16.43 -11.54
N GLY A 40 2.88 15.63 -11.02
CA GLY A 40 1.45 15.92 -11.05
C GLY A 40 0.89 16.17 -9.67
N MET A 41 0.18 17.30 -9.52
CA MET A 41 -0.57 17.60 -8.32
C MET A 41 -2.03 17.90 -8.66
N ASN A 42 -2.95 17.10 -8.11
CA ASN A 42 -4.38 17.39 -8.20
C ASN A 42 -4.96 17.59 -6.80
N ASN A 43 -5.67 18.70 -6.62
CA ASN A 43 -6.32 19.03 -5.37
C ASN A 43 -7.78 19.38 -5.62
N SER A 44 -8.68 18.82 -4.81
CA SER A 44 -10.12 19.11 -4.91
C SER A 44 -10.87 18.65 -3.68
N ASP A 45 -12.04 19.23 -3.43
CA ASP A 45 -12.92 18.79 -2.34
C ASP A 45 -13.51 17.38 -2.63
N ASN A 46 -13.59 16.97 -3.91
CA ASN A 46 -14.25 15.73 -4.34
C ASN A 46 -13.27 14.62 -4.78
N ILE A 47 -13.17 14.32 -6.07
CA ILE A 47 -12.49 13.12 -6.60
C ILE A 47 -11.39 13.56 -7.57
N PRO A 48 -10.18 13.91 -7.09
CA PRO A 48 -9.08 14.22 -7.97
C PRO A 48 -8.53 12.93 -8.59
N VAL A 49 -8.33 12.95 -9.90
CA VAL A 49 -7.74 11.83 -10.65
C VAL A 49 -6.41 12.28 -11.24
N GLY A 50 -5.32 11.70 -10.74
CA GLY A 50 -3.97 11.97 -11.21
C GLY A 50 -3.32 10.76 -11.85
N MET A 51 -2.79 10.95 -13.06
CA MET A 51 -1.98 9.95 -13.74
C MET A 51 -0.63 10.56 -14.15
N ASN A 52 0.46 9.98 -13.67
CA ASN A 52 1.79 10.33 -14.14
C ASN A 52 2.47 9.10 -14.75
N ASN A 53 2.99 9.25 -15.95
CA ASN A 53 3.67 8.18 -16.67
C ASN A 53 5.03 8.69 -17.16
N SER A 54 6.08 7.89 -16.94
CA SER A 54 7.42 8.20 -17.45
C SER A 54 8.33 7.00 -17.46
N ASP A 55 9.42 7.05 -18.21
CA ASP A 55 10.45 6.00 -18.16
C ASP A 55 11.22 6.07 -16.83
N ASN A 56 11.33 7.25 -16.20
CA ASN A 56 12.11 7.45 -14.97
C ASN A 56 11.25 7.56 -13.68
N ILE A 57 11.06 8.76 -13.14
CA ILE A 57 10.54 8.97 -11.78
C ILE A 57 9.28 9.84 -11.84
N PRO A 58 8.10 9.25 -12.07
CA PRO A 58 6.85 9.98 -12.02
C PRO A 58 6.48 10.22 -10.56
N VAL A 59 6.15 11.47 -10.23
CA VAL A 59 5.75 11.87 -8.88
C VAL A 59 4.33 12.40 -8.92
N GLY A 60 3.42 11.71 -8.22
CA GLY A 60 2.00 12.05 -8.17
C GLY A 60 1.50 12.32 -6.76
N PHE A 61 0.85 13.47 -6.61
CA PHE A 61 0.17 13.89 -5.39
C PHE A 61 -1.31 14.15 -5.69
N ASN A 62 -2.21 13.42 -5.02
CA ASN A 62 -3.63 13.73 -5.04
C ASN A 62 -4.14 13.97 -3.62
N ASN A 63 -4.79 15.10 -3.40
CA ASN A 63 -5.34 15.47 -2.11
C ASN A 63 -6.81 15.87 -2.25
N SER A 64 -7.66 15.33 -1.38
CA SER A 64 -9.08 15.69 -1.34
C SER A 64 -9.78 15.27 -0.07
N ASP A 65 -10.87 15.92 0.28
CA ASP A 65 -11.71 15.48 1.41
C ASP A 65 -12.36 14.10 1.14
N ASN A 66 -12.61 13.76 -0.13
CA ASN A 66 -13.30 12.52 -0.50
C ASN A 66 -12.37 11.41 -1.04
N ILE A 67 -12.30 11.20 -2.36
CA ILE A 67 -11.71 9.99 -2.96
C ILE A 67 -10.62 10.38 -3.95
N PRO A 68 -9.37 10.57 -3.51
CA PRO A 68 -8.27 10.82 -4.42
C PRO A 68 -7.85 9.51 -5.09
N VAL A 69 -7.72 9.56 -6.42
CA VAL A 69 -7.28 8.42 -7.23
C VAL A 69 -5.97 8.78 -7.92
N GLY A 70 -4.89 8.12 -7.49
CA GLY A 70 -3.55 8.32 -8.04
C GLY A 70 -3.00 7.08 -8.70
N MET A 71 -2.50 7.25 -9.92
CA MET A 71 -1.76 6.21 -10.63
C MET A 71 -0.42 6.76 -11.12
N ASN A 72 0.68 6.12 -10.71
CA ASN A 72 1.99 6.39 -11.28
C ASN A 72 2.57 5.12 -11.90
N ASN A 73 3.07 5.25 -13.12
CA ASN A 73 3.66 4.14 -13.86
C ASN A 73 5.02 4.54 -14.42
N SER A 74 6.05 3.74 -14.16
CA SER A 74 7.36 3.93 -14.79
C SER A 74 8.21 2.69 -14.81
N ASP A 75 9.22 2.65 -15.66
CA ASP A 75 10.20 1.56 -15.63
C ASP A 75 11.04 1.61 -14.34
N ASN A 76 11.25 2.82 -13.79
CA ASN A 76 12.10 3.03 -12.60
C ASN A 76 11.32 3.19 -11.28
N ILE A 77 11.19 4.41 -10.76
CA ILE A 77 10.75 4.65 -9.36
C ILE A 77 9.50 5.55 -9.37
N PRO A 78 8.30 4.99 -9.49
CA PRO A 78 7.07 5.76 -9.35
C PRO A 78 6.82 6.07 -7.89
N VAL A 79 6.57 7.35 -7.58
CA VAL A 79 6.27 7.83 -6.24
C VAL A 79 4.85 8.39 -6.22
N GLY A 80 3.95 7.72 -5.51
CA GLY A 80 2.56 8.11 -5.38
C GLY A 80 2.14 8.36 -3.95
N MET A 81 1.55 9.53 -3.72
CA MET A 81 0.94 9.88 -2.45
C MET A 81 -0.50 10.32 -2.65
N ASN A 82 -1.43 9.68 -1.94
CA ASN A 82 -2.81 10.14 -1.88
C ASN A 82 -3.23 10.38 -0.42
N ASN A 83 -3.84 11.55 -0.17
CA ASN A 83 -4.29 11.94 1.16
C ASN A 83 -5.76 12.38 1.12
N SER A 84 -6.57 11.86 2.05
CA SER A 84 -7.98 12.23 2.16
C SER A 84 -8.63 11.82 3.46
N ASP A 85 -9.68 12.51 3.86
CA ASP A 85 -10.48 12.10 5.02
C ASP A 85 -11.23 10.77 4.76
N ASN A 86 -11.54 10.45 3.50
CA ASN A 86 -12.31 9.26 3.14
C ASN A 86 -11.48 8.10 2.55
N ILE A 87 -11.51 7.89 1.23
CA ILE A 87 -11.03 6.65 0.60
C ILE A 87 -9.96 6.97 -0.45
N PRO A 88 -8.68 7.06 -0.07
CA PRO A 88 -7.63 7.27 -1.05
C PRO A 88 -7.30 5.96 -1.76
N VAL A 89 -7.25 6.00 -3.09
CA VAL A 89 -6.92 4.86 -3.95
C VAL A 89 -5.61 5.15 -4.69
N GLY A 90 -4.56 4.42 -4.33
CA GLY A 90 -3.23 4.56 -4.92
C GLY A 90 -2.77 3.32 -5.65
N ARG A 91 -2.25 3.50 -6.87
CA ARG A 91 -1.57 2.44 -7.62
C ARG A 91 -0.23 2.93 -8.13
N ASN A 92 0.83 2.22 -7.77
CA ASN A 92 2.15 2.42 -8.38
C ASN A 92 2.60 1.11 -9.04
N ASN A 93 3.08 1.21 -10.28
CA ASN A 93 3.55 0.08 -11.06
C ASN A 93 4.90 0.41 -11.69
N SER A 94 5.88 -0.49 -11.54
CA SER A 94 7.19 -0.33 -12.17
C SER A 94 7.99 -1.60 -12.30
N ASP A 95 9.05 -1.59 -13.10
CA ASP A 95 10.00 -2.70 -13.12
C ASP A 95 10.93 -2.65 -11.88
N ASN A 96 11.19 -1.46 -11.32
CA ASN A 96 12.14 -1.29 -10.21
C ASN A 96 11.50 -1.09 -8.82
N ILE A 97 11.32 0.15 -8.35
CA ILE A 97 10.97 0.41 -6.93
C ILE A 97 9.78 1.35 -6.87
N PRO A 98 8.54 0.84 -6.84
CA PRO A 98 7.37 1.68 -6.64
C PRO A 98 7.23 2.01 -5.17
N VAL A 99 7.06 3.30 -4.88
CA VAL A 99 6.83 3.83 -3.54
C VAL A 99 5.42 4.40 -3.49
N GLY A 100 4.56 3.74 -2.70
CA GLY A 100 3.16 4.14 -2.52
C GLY A 100 2.83 4.43 -1.07
N MET A 101 2.26 5.62 -0.84
CA MET A 101 1.81 6.04 0.48
C MET A 101 0.38 6.58 0.41
N ASN A 102 -0.53 6.00 1.18
CA ASN A 102 -1.85 6.60 1.39
C ASN A 102 -2.09 6.89 2.88
N ASN A 103 -2.70 8.04 3.14
CA ASN A 103 -3.12 8.44 4.47
C ASN A 103 -4.60 8.85 4.44
N SER A 104 -5.39 8.33 5.38
CA SER A 104 -6.81 8.70 5.50
C SER A 104 -7.45 8.30 6.80
N ASP A 105 -8.44 9.05 7.27
CA ASP A 105 -9.20 8.68 8.47
C ASP A 105 -10.02 7.38 8.25
N ASN A 106 -10.47 7.11 7.02
CA ASN A 106 -11.34 5.98 6.73
C ASN A 106 -10.64 4.76 6.09
N ILE A 107 -10.65 4.63 4.75
CA ILE A 107 -10.28 3.36 4.09
C ILE A 107 -9.25 3.57 2.98
N PRO A 108 -7.94 3.55 3.25
CA PRO A 108 -6.95 3.63 2.20
C PRO A 108 -6.79 2.28 1.49
N VAL A 109 -6.80 2.34 0.16
CA VAL A 109 -6.53 1.19 -0.71
C VAL A 109 -5.27 1.46 -1.53
N VAL A 110 -4.23 0.67 -1.30
CA VAL A 110 -2.98 0.78 -2.07
C VAL A 110 -2.58 -0.54 -2.70
N ARG A 111 -2.10 -0.42 -3.95
CA ARG A 111 -1.46 -1.50 -4.68
C ARG A 111 -0.14 -1.03 -5.26
N ASN A 112 0.94 -1.66 -4.80
CA ASN A 112 2.24 -1.52 -5.43
C ASN A 112 2.60 -2.85 -6.10
N ASN A 113 2.95 -2.77 -7.38
CA ASN A 113 3.38 -3.91 -8.17
C ASN A 113 4.76 -3.62 -8.76
N SER A 114 5.71 -4.54 -8.54
CA SER A 114 7.04 -4.39 -9.09
C SER A 114 7.67 -5.69 -9.53
N ASP A 115 8.58 -5.65 -10.49
CA ASP A 115 9.51 -6.77 -10.70
C ASP A 115 10.57 -6.81 -9.59
N ASN A 116 10.97 -5.68 -9.00
CA ASN A 116 11.97 -5.66 -7.92
C ASN A 116 11.38 -5.44 -6.52
N ILE A 117 11.47 -4.23 -5.95
CA ILE A 117 11.13 -3.95 -4.54
C ILE A 117 10.04 -2.87 -4.41
N PRO A 118 8.76 -3.23 -4.22
CA PRO A 118 7.72 -2.29 -3.83
C PRO A 118 7.83 -1.96 -2.35
N VAL A 119 7.73 -0.67 -2.05
CA VAL A 119 7.59 -0.14 -0.69
C VAL A 119 6.20 0.47 -0.58
N GLY A 120 5.36 -0.13 0.27
CA GLY A 120 4.00 0.36 0.52
C GLY A 120 3.80 0.70 1.98
N MET A 121 3.23 1.88 2.24
CA MET A 121 2.82 2.30 3.58
C MET A 121 1.40 2.86 3.56
N ASN A 122 0.55 2.34 4.43
CA ASN A 122 -0.80 2.88 4.65
C ASN A 122 -1.01 3.22 6.13
N ASN A 123 -1.55 4.41 6.37
CA ASN A 123 -1.97 4.90 7.69
C ASN A 123 -3.46 5.32 7.66
N SER A 124 -4.22 4.93 8.70
CA SER A 124 -5.64 5.25 8.83
C SER A 124 -6.22 4.92 10.19
N ASP A 125 -7.28 5.60 10.59
CA ASP A 125 -7.94 5.31 11.86
C ASP A 125 -8.84 4.06 11.74
N ASN A 126 -9.48 3.84 10.59
CA ASN A 126 -10.44 2.73 10.41
C ASN A 126 -9.85 1.47 9.76
N ILE A 127 -10.12 1.21 8.47
CA ILE A 127 -9.81 -0.09 7.83
C ILE A 127 -8.78 0.13 6.74
N GLN A 128 -7.75 -0.73 6.62
CA GLN A 128 -6.78 -0.61 5.53
C GLN A 128 -6.78 -1.81 4.61
N VAL A 129 -6.54 -1.56 3.33
CA VAL A 129 -6.18 -2.60 2.37
C VAL A 129 -4.92 -2.20 1.63
N LEU A 130 -3.82 -2.91 1.94
CA LEU A 130 -2.58 -2.78 1.18
C LEU A 130 -2.27 -4.11 0.50
N THR A 131 -1.73 -4.04 -0.71
CA THR A 131 -1.25 -5.20 -1.48
C THR A 131 0.07 -4.85 -2.15
N ASN A 132 1.11 -5.63 -1.83
CA ASN A 132 2.40 -5.56 -2.52
C ASN A 132 2.66 -6.90 -3.20
N VAL A 133 3.11 -6.85 -4.46
CA VAL A 133 3.46 -8.02 -5.29
C VAL A 133 4.78 -7.73 -5.98
N SER A 134 5.78 -8.62 -5.82
CA SER A 134 7.09 -8.50 -6.51
C SER A 134 8.06 -9.66 -6.31
N TYR A 135 9.29 -9.56 -6.83
CA TYR A 135 10.35 -10.54 -6.53
C TYR A 135 10.88 -10.43 -5.09
N HIS A 136 10.89 -9.22 -4.50
CA HIS A 136 11.17 -8.94 -3.07
C HIS A 136 10.27 -7.82 -2.58
N SER A 137 9.64 -7.86 -1.41
CA SER A 137 8.71 -6.78 -1.02
C SER A 137 8.79 -6.38 0.44
N THR A 138 8.64 -5.07 0.70
CA THR A 138 8.52 -4.53 2.06
C THR A 138 7.20 -3.79 2.22
N LYS A 139 6.56 -4.02 3.36
CA LYS A 139 5.21 -3.53 3.61
C LYS A 139 5.02 -3.15 5.06
N MET A 140 4.38 -2.01 5.27
CA MET A 140 3.92 -1.58 6.58
C MET A 140 2.47 -1.07 6.52
N ASN A 141 1.61 -1.66 7.35
CA ASN A 141 0.25 -1.20 7.60
C ASN A 141 0.12 -0.81 9.07
N ASN A 142 -0.41 0.38 9.34
CA ASN A 142 -0.66 0.84 10.70
C ASN A 142 -2.04 1.50 10.80
N SER A 143 -2.96 0.93 11.57
CA SER A 143 -4.29 1.51 11.76
C SER A 143 -4.85 1.27 13.14
N ASP A 144 -5.75 2.12 13.64
CA ASP A 144 -6.35 1.88 14.96
C ASP A 144 -7.28 0.65 14.94
N ASN A 145 -8.03 0.43 13.84
CA ASN A 145 -8.98 -0.68 13.75
C ASN A 145 -8.47 -1.94 13.02
N ILE A 146 -8.73 -2.09 11.71
CA ILE A 146 -8.54 -3.37 11.00
C ILE A 146 -7.61 -3.18 9.79
N PRO A 147 -6.30 -3.37 9.95
CA PRO A 147 -5.40 -3.37 8.82
C PRO A 147 -5.44 -4.74 8.15
N VAL A 148 -5.80 -4.76 6.87
CA VAL A 148 -5.72 -5.95 6.02
C VAL A 148 -4.53 -5.82 5.09
N GLY A 149 -3.56 -6.73 5.28
CA GLY A 149 -2.32 -6.70 4.57
C GLY A 149 -1.98 -8.00 3.86
N ARG A 150 -1.90 -7.97 2.52
CA ARG A 150 -1.26 -9.06 1.75
C ARG A 150 0.08 -8.64 1.18
N ASN A 151 1.07 -9.51 1.30
CA ASN A 151 2.39 -9.36 0.71
C ASN A 151 2.76 -10.66 -0.01
N ASN A 152 2.91 -10.59 -1.34
CA ASN A 152 3.31 -11.72 -2.16
C ASN A 152 4.68 -11.43 -2.77
N SER A 153 5.62 -12.35 -2.64
CA SER A 153 6.88 -12.23 -3.36
C SER A 153 7.55 -13.56 -3.64
N ASP A 154 8.40 -13.68 -4.65
CA ASP A 154 9.11 -14.94 -4.92
C ASP A 154 10.19 -15.20 -3.83
N ASN A 155 10.80 -14.16 -3.26
CA ASN A 155 11.89 -14.28 -2.27
C ASN A 155 11.48 -13.98 -0.81
N ILE A 156 11.91 -12.83 -0.29
CA ILE A 156 11.82 -12.48 1.14
C ILE A 156 10.84 -11.31 1.29
N PRO A 157 9.52 -11.55 1.31
CA PRO A 157 8.56 -10.53 1.70
C PRO A 157 8.68 -10.25 3.19
N VAL A 158 8.83 -8.98 3.55
CA VAL A 158 8.72 -8.48 4.93
C VAL A 158 7.43 -7.68 5.07
N GLY A 159 6.49 -8.23 5.83
CA GLY A 159 5.21 -7.57 6.10
C GLY A 159 5.01 -7.29 7.58
N ARG A 160 4.70 -6.03 7.90
CA ARG A 160 4.30 -5.62 9.25
C ARG A 160 2.88 -5.06 9.24
N ASN A 161 2.02 -5.59 10.11
CA ASN A 161 0.69 -5.05 10.37
C ASN A 161 0.57 -4.71 11.86
N ASN A 162 0.27 -3.46 12.17
CA ASN A 162 0.06 -2.98 13.53
C ASN A 162 -1.36 -2.39 13.65
N SER A 163 -2.06 -2.70 14.74
CA SER A 163 -3.31 -2.02 15.08
C SER A 163 -3.75 -2.19 16.52
N ASP A 164 -4.62 -1.36 17.03
CA ASP A 164 -5.20 -1.59 18.37
C ASP A 164 -6.17 -2.78 18.33
N ASN A 165 -6.88 -2.99 17.22
CA ASN A 165 -7.87 -4.05 17.08
C ASN A 165 -7.38 -5.35 16.39
N ILE A 166 -7.86 -5.65 15.17
CA ILE A 166 -7.71 -6.98 14.56
C ILE A 166 -6.87 -6.85 13.28
N PRO A 167 -5.53 -6.94 13.36
CA PRO A 167 -4.70 -6.94 12.18
C PRO A 167 -4.81 -8.29 11.49
N VAL A 168 -5.20 -8.27 10.21
CA VAL A 168 -5.23 -9.45 9.37
C VAL A 168 -4.14 -9.31 8.33
N GLY A 169 -3.21 -10.27 8.28
CA GLY A 169 -2.34 -10.28 7.12
C GLY A 169 -1.72 -11.61 6.77
N MET A 170 -1.17 -11.58 5.56
CA MET A 170 -0.67 -12.73 4.87
C MET A 170 0.61 -12.38 4.14
N ASN A 171 1.69 -13.11 4.43
CA ASN A 171 2.89 -13.11 3.62
C ASN A 171 3.01 -14.46 2.90
N ASN A 172 3.23 -14.41 1.59
CA ASN A 172 3.37 -15.59 0.75
C ASN A 172 4.65 -15.46 -0.08
N SER A 173 5.54 -16.45 -0.01
CA SER A 173 6.68 -16.52 -0.91
C SER A 173 7.20 -17.92 -1.17
N ASP A 174 8.01 -18.11 -2.19
CA ASP A 174 8.68 -19.40 -2.40
C ASP A 174 9.78 -19.59 -1.34
N ASN A 175 10.41 -18.49 -0.89
CA ASN A 175 11.52 -18.52 0.06
C ASN A 175 11.15 -18.24 1.54
N ILE A 176 11.58 -17.11 2.10
CA ILE A 176 11.54 -16.83 3.56
C ILE A 176 10.63 -15.63 3.81
N PRO A 177 9.32 -15.83 4.02
CA PRO A 177 8.42 -14.74 4.36
C PRO A 177 8.60 -14.38 5.84
N VAL A 178 8.76 -13.09 6.12
CA VAL A 178 8.82 -12.54 7.47
C VAL A 178 7.56 -11.73 7.76
N GLY A 179 6.73 -12.23 8.67
CA GLY A 179 5.49 -11.57 9.08
C GLY A 179 5.50 -11.16 10.54
N ILE A 180 5.24 -9.87 10.78
CA ILE A 180 5.07 -9.31 12.12
C ILE A 180 3.66 -8.73 12.26
N TYR A 181 2.91 -9.19 13.25
CA TYR A 181 1.56 -8.71 13.54
C TYR A 181 1.48 -8.27 15.00
N ASN A 182 1.19 -6.99 15.24
CA ASN A 182 1.06 -6.45 16.59
C ASN A 182 -0.35 -5.89 16.79
N SER A 183 -1.01 -6.27 17.89
CA SER A 183 -2.22 -5.57 18.31
C SER A 183 -2.58 -5.73 19.77
N ASP A 184 -3.36 -4.81 20.31
CA ASP A 184 -3.94 -5.01 21.64
C ASP A 184 -4.96 -6.16 21.65
N ASN A 185 -5.69 -6.38 20.54
CA ASN A 185 -6.69 -7.43 20.42
C ASN A 185 -6.20 -8.71 19.71
N ILE A 186 -6.86 -9.16 18.64
CA ILE A 186 -6.66 -10.50 18.05
C ILE A 186 -5.96 -10.37 16.67
N PRO A 187 -4.62 -10.51 16.58
CA PRO A 187 -3.95 -10.65 15.30
C PRO A 187 -4.33 -11.95 14.60
N VAL A 188 -4.56 -11.87 13.30
CA VAL A 188 -4.68 -13.04 12.41
C VAL A 188 -3.55 -12.98 11.39
N GLY A 189 -2.52 -13.77 11.64
CA GLY A 189 -1.31 -13.80 10.82
C GLY A 189 -1.14 -15.12 10.08
N ARG A 190 -0.88 -15.06 8.77
CA ARG A 190 -0.51 -16.23 7.97
C ARG A 190 0.81 -15.99 7.23
N ASN A 191 1.75 -16.92 7.37
CA ASN A 191 2.94 -16.95 6.53
C ASN A 191 2.98 -18.30 5.79
N ASN A 192 3.03 -18.27 4.47
CA ASN A 192 3.20 -19.47 3.66
C ASN A 192 4.49 -19.36 2.86
N SER A 193 5.27 -20.44 2.84
CA SER A 193 6.31 -20.59 1.84
C SER A 193 6.70 -22.01 1.55
N ASP A 194 7.38 -22.25 0.44
CA ASP A 194 7.97 -23.56 0.17
C ASP A 194 9.15 -23.80 1.15
N ASN A 195 9.88 -22.74 1.52
CA ASN A 195 11.02 -22.82 2.44
C ASN A 195 10.70 -22.56 3.92
N LEU A 196 11.23 -21.49 4.54
CA LEU A 196 11.16 -21.27 6.00
C LEU A 196 10.36 -19.99 6.32
N PRO A 197 9.10 -20.07 6.75
CA PRO A 197 8.34 -18.93 7.23
C PRO A 197 8.83 -18.50 8.62
N VAL A 198 8.98 -17.18 8.81
CA VAL A 198 9.21 -16.56 10.11
C VAL A 198 8.01 -15.70 10.49
N GLY A 199 7.30 -16.09 11.54
CA GLY A 199 6.13 -15.37 12.05
C GLY A 199 6.30 -14.89 13.48
N MET A 200 6.05 -13.61 13.72
CA MET A 200 5.95 -13.04 15.07
C MET A 200 4.59 -12.38 15.27
N ASN A 201 3.93 -12.70 16.38
CA ASN A 201 2.69 -12.05 16.77
C ASN A 201 2.78 -11.60 18.23
N ASN A 202 2.49 -10.32 18.48
CA ASN A 202 2.43 -9.75 19.83
C ASN A 202 1.02 -9.20 20.08
N SER A 203 0.41 -9.60 21.20
CA SER A 203 -0.87 -9.03 21.60
C SER A 203 -1.24 -9.27 23.05
N ASN A 204 -2.18 -8.47 23.55
CA ASN A 204 -2.75 -8.67 24.87
C ASN A 204 -3.78 -9.82 24.87
N ASN A 205 -4.48 -10.05 23.74
CA ASN A 205 -5.48 -11.13 23.58
C ASN A 205 -4.95 -12.35 22.79
N ILE A 206 -5.82 -13.20 22.22
CA ILE A 206 -5.48 -14.49 21.57
C ILE A 206 -5.32 -14.34 20.03
N PRO A 207 -4.11 -14.17 19.47
CA PRO A 207 -3.87 -14.28 18.04
C PRO A 207 -4.08 -15.68 17.48
N VAL A 208 -4.41 -15.70 16.20
CA VAL A 208 -4.54 -16.88 15.38
C VAL A 208 -3.41 -16.88 14.37
N VAL A 209 -2.51 -17.86 14.47
CA VAL A 209 -1.29 -17.90 13.65
C VAL A 209 -1.17 -19.20 12.91
N ARG A 210 -0.87 -19.08 11.61
CA ARG A 210 -0.59 -20.22 10.75
C ARG A 210 0.68 -19.98 9.95
N ASN A 211 1.69 -20.81 10.21
CA ASN A 211 2.85 -20.92 9.33
C ASN A 211 2.75 -22.25 8.58
N ASN A 212 2.84 -22.19 7.25
CA ASN A 212 2.73 -23.36 6.38
C ASN A 212 3.93 -23.42 5.45
N SER A 213 4.66 -24.53 5.48
CA SER A 213 5.81 -24.70 4.62
C SER A 213 6.30 -26.13 4.48
N ASP A 214 7.03 -26.44 3.42
CA ASP A 214 7.61 -27.77 3.24
C ASP A 214 8.72 -28.06 4.28
N ASN A 215 9.33 -27.01 4.84
CA ASN A 215 10.30 -27.10 5.94
C ASN A 215 9.69 -26.69 7.30
N ILE A 216 10.43 -26.87 8.41
CA ILE A 216 9.94 -26.53 9.77
C ILE A 216 9.83 -25.00 9.94
N PRO A 217 8.61 -24.43 10.08
CA PRO A 217 8.46 -22.99 10.25
C PRO A 217 8.89 -22.51 11.64
N VAL A 218 9.36 -21.26 11.71
CA VAL A 218 9.73 -20.60 12.97
C VAL A 218 8.65 -19.57 13.34
N GLY A 219 8.03 -19.76 14.51
CA GLY A 219 6.94 -18.90 14.97
C GLY A 219 7.11 -18.52 16.43
N ARG A 220 6.91 -17.24 16.77
CA ARG A 220 6.84 -16.75 18.14
C ARG A 220 5.53 -16.00 18.39
N ASN A 221 4.88 -16.33 19.49
CA ASN A 221 3.68 -15.66 19.99
C ASN A 221 4.00 -15.11 21.39
N ASN A 222 4.00 -13.79 21.57
CA ASN A 222 4.14 -13.17 22.89
C ASN A 222 2.77 -12.61 23.34
N ARG A 223 2.25 -13.09 24.47
CA ARG A 223 0.93 -12.73 25.01
C ARG A 223 0.86 -12.97 26.51
N ASP A 224 -0.20 -12.44 27.12
CA ASP A 224 -0.62 -12.75 28.49
C ASP A 224 -1.52 -13.99 28.59
N ASN A 225 -2.09 -14.49 27.46
CA ASN A 225 -3.05 -15.62 27.40
C ASN A 225 -2.62 -16.76 26.43
N ILE A 226 -3.19 -17.98 26.57
CA ILE A 226 -2.80 -19.20 25.83
C ILE A 226 -2.89 -19.03 24.30
N PRO A 227 -1.82 -19.33 23.54
CA PRO A 227 -1.84 -19.16 22.09
C PRO A 227 -2.55 -20.28 21.32
N VAL A 228 -3.25 -19.92 20.23
CA VAL A 228 -3.71 -20.86 19.19
C VAL A 228 -2.85 -20.67 17.95
N GLY A 229 -1.90 -21.58 17.75
CA GLY A 229 -1.00 -21.57 16.61
C GLY A 229 -0.85 -22.96 16.01
N ARG A 230 -0.77 -23.04 14.68
CA ARG A 230 -0.47 -24.29 13.98
C ARG A 230 0.66 -24.07 12.98
N ASN A 231 1.74 -24.79 13.19
CA ASN A 231 2.78 -25.00 12.20
C ASN A 231 2.44 -26.27 11.42
N LYS A 232 2.40 -26.19 10.10
CA LYS A 232 2.22 -27.36 9.21
C LYS A 232 3.45 -27.48 8.33
N CYS A 233 4.04 -28.68 8.37
CA CYS A 233 4.90 -29.25 7.37
C CYS A 233 4.08 -30.17 6.45
#